data_AF-A0A7Z9M7N5-F1
#
_entry.id   AF-A0A7Z9M7N5-F1
#
_cell.length_a   1.000
_cell.length_b   1.000
_cell.length_c   1.000
_cell.angle_alpha   90.00
_cell.angle_beta   90.00
_cell.angle_gamma   90.00
#
_symmetry.space_group_name_H-M   'P 1'
#
loop_
_entity.id
_entity.type
_entity.pdbx_description
1 polymer ?
#
loop_
_entity_poly.entity_id
_entity_poly.type
_entity_poly.pdbx_seq_one_letter_code
_entity_poly.pdbx_strand_id
1 'polypeptide(L)'
;MYEAYGEEQAEEILGVNLHHVLVYPCLSVQPPLQQLRAVRPLAPDRTLTEIWHFRLKDAPEAIYQRALGYYYLVNSPSTMVNADDLFNWWKVQHGLNSNASDWVSFHRNAGFDVVEDDVRKSTPGSMSEMPMRHMMQVWKNYMASNDGEK
;
A
#
# COMPACT_ATOMS: atom_id res chain seq x y z
N MET A 1 -21.34 9.37 12.30
CA MET A 1 -20.76 10.08 11.13
C MET A 1 -21.30 11.50 11.06
N TYR A 2 -22.56 11.72 10.67
CA TYR A 2 -23.15 13.06 10.59
C TYR A 2 -23.09 13.86 11.91
N GLU A 3 -23.40 13.25 13.05
CA GLU A 3 -23.30 13.95 14.36
C GLU A 3 -21.86 14.32 14.73
N ALA A 4 -20.88 13.53 14.31
CA ALA A 4 -19.48 13.69 14.69
C ALA A 4 -18.70 14.63 13.75
N TYR A 5 -19.07 14.65 12.46
CA TYR A 5 -18.33 15.33 11.40
C TYR A 5 -19.17 16.37 10.65
N GLY A 6 -20.47 16.48 10.92
CA GLY A 6 -21.39 17.27 10.08
C GLY A 6 -21.72 16.57 8.76
N GLU A 7 -22.66 17.13 8.00
CA GLU A 7 -23.14 16.54 6.75
C GLU A 7 -22.08 16.53 5.66
N GLU A 8 -21.48 17.68 5.37
CA GLU A 8 -20.51 17.85 4.30
C GLU A 8 -19.31 16.89 4.44
N GLN A 9 -18.66 16.88 5.60
CA GLN A 9 -17.50 16.02 5.83
C GLN A 9 -17.88 14.53 5.93
N ALA A 10 -19.07 14.21 6.46
CA ALA A 10 -19.54 12.83 6.49
C ALA A 10 -19.74 12.27 5.07
N GLU A 11 -20.38 13.04 4.19
CA GLU A 11 -20.55 12.67 2.78
C GLU A 11 -19.21 12.56 2.05
N GLU A 12 -18.27 13.48 2.30
CA GLU A 12 -16.92 13.41 1.75
C GLU A 12 -16.24 12.08 2.13
N ILE A 13 -16.20 11.75 3.43
CA ILE A 13 -15.56 10.53 3.94
C ILE A 13 -16.24 9.28 3.37
N LEU A 14 -17.57 9.25 3.37
CA LEU A 14 -18.34 8.09 2.88
C LEU A 14 -18.25 7.93 1.36
N GLY A 15 -17.99 9.01 0.63
CA GLY A 15 -17.76 9.02 -0.82
C GLY A 15 -16.38 8.52 -1.25
N VAL A 16 -15.43 8.38 -0.31
CA VAL A 16 -14.07 7.91 -0.62
C VAL A 16 -14.07 6.43 -1.00
N ASN A 17 -13.73 6.15 -2.27
CA ASN A 17 -13.50 4.79 -2.77
C ASN A 17 -12.01 4.51 -2.95
N LEU A 18 -11.33 4.15 -1.85
CA LEU A 18 -9.91 3.79 -1.84
C LEU A 18 -9.72 2.30 -1.57
N HIS A 19 -9.09 1.60 -2.50
CA HIS A 19 -8.86 0.16 -2.37
C HIS A 19 -7.58 -0.17 -1.59
N HIS A 20 -6.51 0.60 -1.84
CA HIS A 20 -5.18 0.36 -1.26
C HIS A 20 -4.52 1.68 -0.89
N VAL A 21 -3.95 1.73 0.32
CA VAL A 21 -3.17 2.86 0.82
C VAL A 21 -1.82 2.32 1.27
N LEU A 22 -0.74 2.97 0.85
CA LEU A 22 0.61 2.65 1.34
C LEU A 22 1.02 3.72 2.35
N VAL A 23 1.47 3.27 3.52
CA VAL A 23 2.06 4.13 4.54
C VAL A 23 3.54 3.75 4.63
N TYR A 24 4.39 4.67 4.19
CA TYR A 24 5.83 4.48 4.14
C TYR A 24 6.39 4.19 5.56
N PRO A 25 7.33 3.25 5.74
CA PRO A 25 8.03 2.49 4.69
C PRO A 25 7.39 1.14 4.32
N CYS A 26 6.64 0.51 5.22
CA CYS A 26 6.39 -0.93 5.16
C CYS A 26 4.94 -1.34 5.45
N LEU A 27 4.01 -0.38 5.48
CA LEU A 27 2.61 -0.64 5.79
C LEU A 27 1.75 -0.46 4.54
N SER A 28 0.81 -1.39 4.38
CA SER A 28 -0.25 -1.32 3.39
C SER A 28 -1.59 -1.49 4.10
N VAL A 29 -2.56 -0.65 3.79
CA VAL A 29 -3.91 -0.67 4.36
C VAL A 29 -4.90 -0.88 3.22
N GLN A 30 -5.84 -1.79 3.42
CA GLN A 30 -6.97 -2.04 2.53
C GLN A 30 -8.26 -1.68 3.28
N PRO A 31 -8.69 -0.40 3.24
CA PRO A 31 -9.79 0.08 4.07
C PRO A 31 -11.10 -0.72 3.88
N PRO A 32 -11.55 -1.05 2.65
CA PRO A 32 -12.80 -1.80 2.47
C PRO A 32 -12.77 -3.20 3.07
N LEU A 33 -11.57 -3.76 3.28
CA LEU A 33 -11.38 -5.11 3.80
C LEU A 33 -11.03 -5.14 5.29
N GLN A 34 -10.93 -3.97 5.93
CA GLN A 34 -10.53 -3.83 7.35
C GLN A 34 -9.22 -4.58 7.64
N GLN A 35 -8.22 -4.40 6.77
CA GLN A 35 -6.95 -5.11 6.84
C GLN A 35 -5.75 -4.18 6.74
N LEU A 36 -4.74 -4.46 7.55
CA LEU A 36 -3.41 -3.85 7.48
C LEU A 36 -2.38 -4.95 7.26
N ARG A 37 -1.53 -4.77 6.25
CA ARG A 37 -0.37 -5.60 6.00
C ARG A 37 0.89 -4.86 6.44
N ALA A 38 1.72 -5.51 7.25
CA ALA A 38 3.05 -5.04 7.60
C ALA A 38 4.09 -5.94 6.93
N VAL A 39 5.00 -5.37 6.14
CA VAL A 39 6.11 -6.08 5.49
C VAL A 39 7.39 -5.76 6.24
N ARG A 40 7.74 -6.59 7.23
CA ARG A 40 8.91 -6.36 8.09
C ARG A 40 10.17 -6.87 7.40
N PRO A 41 11.22 -6.04 7.23
CA PRO A 41 12.51 -6.53 6.79
C PRO A 41 13.15 -7.38 7.89
N LEU A 42 13.56 -8.60 7.56
CA LEU A 42 14.36 -9.47 8.44
C LEU A 42 15.82 -9.51 7.98
N ALA A 43 16.04 -9.44 6.66
CA ALA A 43 17.32 -9.35 5.99
C ALA A 43 17.12 -8.70 4.60
N PRO A 44 18.19 -8.37 3.85
CA PRO A 44 18.07 -7.77 2.51
C PRO A 44 17.26 -8.60 1.50
N ASP A 45 17.16 -9.90 1.69
CA ASP A 45 16.47 -10.88 0.83
C ASP A 45 15.33 -11.61 1.56
N ARG A 46 14.98 -11.18 2.77
CA ARG A 46 14.00 -11.87 3.62
C ARG A 46 13.09 -10.89 4.34
N THR A 47 11.79 -11.06 4.16
CA THR A 47 10.75 -10.27 4.84
C THR A 47 9.78 -11.18 5.58
N LEU A 48 9.19 -10.66 6.65
CA LEU A 48 8.03 -11.24 7.33
C LEU A 48 6.80 -10.41 6.98
N THR A 49 5.77 -11.06 6.47
CA THR A 49 4.51 -10.39 6.13
C THR A 49 3.46 -10.73 7.17
N GLU A 50 2.99 -9.73 7.89
CA GLU A 50 1.91 -9.85 8.85
C GLU A 50 0.65 -9.22 8.26
N ILE A 51 -0.50 -9.86 8.48
CA ILE A 51 -1.80 -9.29 8.10
C ILE A 51 -2.66 -9.23 9.35
N TRP A 52 -3.10 -8.01 9.66
CA TRP A 52 -3.94 -7.69 10.79
C TRP A 52 -5.34 -7.42 10.25
N HIS A 53 -6.31 -8.17 10.75
CA HIS A 53 -7.71 -7.94 10.46
C HIS A 53 -8.36 -7.25 11.67
N PHE A 54 -9.10 -6.17 11.41
CA PHE A 54 -9.73 -5.37 12.45
C PHE A 54 -11.22 -5.57 12.46
N ARG A 55 -11.78 -5.60 13.67
CA ARG A 55 -13.21 -5.46 13.90
C ARG A 55 -13.50 -4.03 14.29
N LEU A 56 -14.34 -3.36 13.51
CA LEU A 56 -14.78 -2.00 13.84
C LEU A 56 -15.64 -2.02 15.11
N LYS A 57 -15.30 -1.16 16.07
CA LYS A 57 -16.08 -0.99 17.29
C LYS A 57 -17.47 -0.46 16.91
N ASP A 58 -18.51 -0.98 17.57
CA ASP A 58 -19.90 -0.55 17.41
C ASP A 58 -20.51 -0.75 16.00
N ALA A 59 -19.78 -1.37 15.08
CA ALA A 59 -20.29 -1.74 13.77
C ALA A 59 -21.14 -3.03 13.83
N PRO A 60 -22.16 -3.19 12.96
CA PRO A 60 -22.94 -4.42 12.88
C PRO A 60 -22.06 -5.64 12.63
N GLU A 61 -22.39 -6.77 13.26
CA GLU A 61 -21.62 -8.03 13.15
C GLU A 61 -21.44 -8.49 11.70
N ALA A 62 -22.43 -8.25 10.84
CA ALA A 62 -22.36 -8.59 9.42
C ALA A 62 -21.17 -7.90 8.69
N ILE A 63 -20.76 -6.70 9.12
CA ILE A 63 -19.62 -5.98 8.55
C ILE A 63 -18.31 -6.70 8.88
N TYR A 64 -18.18 -7.21 10.11
CA TYR A 64 -17.03 -8.01 10.51
C TYR A 64 -16.99 -9.36 9.78
N GLN A 65 -18.11 -10.08 9.73
CA GLN A 65 -18.19 -11.37 9.03
C GLN A 65 -17.87 -11.24 7.54
N ARG A 66 -18.35 -10.18 6.87
CA ARG A 66 -17.99 -9.88 5.48
C ARG A 66 -16.48 -9.69 5.34
N ALA A 67 -15.87 -8.85 6.16
CA ALA A 67 -14.44 -8.56 6.06
C ALA A 67 -13.57 -9.79 6.38
N LEU A 68 -14.00 -10.62 7.34
CA LEU A 68 -13.36 -11.90 7.65
C LEU A 68 -13.46 -12.90 6.48
N GLY A 69 -14.61 -12.95 5.80
CA GLY A 69 -14.77 -13.74 4.57
C GLY A 69 -13.78 -13.32 3.48
N TYR A 70 -13.61 -12.01 3.27
CA TYR A 70 -12.59 -11.49 2.34
C TYR A 70 -11.18 -11.86 2.77
N TYR A 71 -10.84 -11.79 4.06
CA TYR A 71 -9.55 -12.24 4.56
C TYR A 71 -9.28 -13.71 4.19
N TYR A 72 -10.22 -14.61 4.47
CA TYR A 72 -10.04 -16.04 4.17
C TYR A 72 -9.94 -16.36 2.68
N LEU A 73 -10.58 -15.56 1.81
CA LEU A 73 -10.59 -15.81 0.37
C LEU A 73 -9.46 -15.11 -0.39
N VAL A 74 -9.02 -13.94 0.06
CA VAL A 74 -8.11 -13.09 -0.68
C VAL A 74 -6.73 -13.00 -0.03
N ASN A 75 -6.66 -12.66 1.26
CA ASN A 75 -5.41 -12.21 1.86
C ASN A 75 -4.77 -13.18 2.85
N SER A 76 -5.49 -14.20 3.34
CA SER A 76 -4.89 -15.16 4.27
C SER A 76 -3.69 -15.89 3.65
N PRO A 77 -2.73 -16.39 4.45
CA PRO A 77 -1.51 -17.01 3.91
C PRO A 77 -1.75 -18.16 2.93
N SER A 78 -2.91 -18.82 3.00
CA SER A 78 -3.26 -20.00 2.23
C SER A 78 -4.13 -19.71 0.99
N THR A 79 -4.33 -18.44 0.60
CA THR A 79 -5.15 -18.10 -0.57
C THR A 79 -4.34 -18.14 -1.86
N MET A 80 -5.03 -18.34 -2.99
CA MET A 80 -4.40 -18.25 -4.30
C MET A 80 -3.89 -16.84 -4.60
N VAL A 81 -4.67 -15.80 -4.24
CA VAL A 81 -4.28 -14.41 -4.49
C VAL A 81 -2.99 -14.04 -3.74
N ASN A 82 -2.91 -14.39 -2.45
CA ASN A 82 -1.69 -14.11 -1.68
C ASN A 82 -0.52 -14.98 -2.15
N ALA A 83 -0.75 -16.22 -2.59
CA ALA A 83 0.30 -17.06 -3.16
C ALA A 83 0.88 -16.46 -4.46
N ASP A 84 0.03 -15.94 -5.33
CA ASP A 84 0.44 -15.27 -6.57
C ASP A 84 1.28 -14.01 -6.29
N ASP A 85 0.86 -13.19 -5.32
CA ASP A 85 1.61 -12.01 -4.88
C ASP A 85 2.98 -12.38 -4.29
N LEU A 86 3.03 -13.38 -3.41
CA LEU A 86 4.28 -13.86 -2.81
C LEU A 86 5.24 -14.41 -3.88
N PHE A 87 4.72 -15.09 -4.90
CA PHE A 87 5.53 -15.55 -6.02
C PHE A 87 6.08 -14.38 -6.84
N ASN A 88 5.28 -13.35 -7.10
CA ASN A 88 5.73 -12.13 -7.77
C ASN A 88 6.84 -11.43 -6.98
N TRP A 89 6.70 -11.31 -5.66
CA TRP A 89 7.74 -10.69 -4.81
C TRP A 89 9.03 -11.50 -4.82
N TRP A 90 8.92 -12.82 -4.69
CA TRP A 90 10.05 -13.72 -4.79
C TRP A 90 10.74 -13.59 -6.16
N LYS A 91 9.98 -13.53 -7.26
CA LYS A 91 10.51 -13.33 -8.62
C LYS A 91 11.22 -12.00 -8.79
N VAL A 92 10.66 -10.91 -8.27
CA VAL A 92 11.30 -9.58 -8.31
C VAL A 92 12.63 -9.63 -7.55
N GLN A 93 12.65 -10.15 -6.32
CA GLN A 93 13.88 -10.29 -5.53
C GLN A 93 14.95 -11.12 -6.27
N HIS A 94 14.55 -12.23 -6.89
CA HIS A 94 15.48 -13.06 -7.67
C HIS A 94 15.97 -12.35 -8.93
N GLY A 95 15.10 -11.58 -9.58
CA GLY A 95 15.43 -10.80 -10.77
C GLY A 95 16.49 -9.74 -10.52
N LEU A 96 16.60 -9.21 -9.29
CA LEU A 96 17.64 -8.25 -8.91
C LEU A 96 19.06 -8.85 -8.92
N ASN A 97 19.21 -10.18 -8.96
CA ASN A 97 20.51 -10.83 -9.15
C ASN A 97 20.92 -10.94 -10.63
N SER A 98 20.10 -10.44 -11.56
CA SER A 98 20.39 -10.45 -13.00
C SER A 98 21.36 -9.34 -13.37
N ASN A 99 22.24 -9.61 -14.35
CA ASN A 99 23.15 -8.62 -14.94
C ASN A 99 22.58 -8.01 -16.24
N ALA A 100 21.27 -8.18 -16.52
CA ALA A 100 20.65 -7.71 -17.76
C ALA A 100 20.41 -6.19 -17.82
N SER A 101 20.33 -5.52 -16.67
CA SER A 101 20.11 -4.08 -16.55
C SER A 101 20.60 -3.58 -15.20
N ASP A 102 21.20 -2.40 -15.17
CA ASP A 102 21.58 -1.71 -13.93
C ASP A 102 20.39 -1.01 -13.25
N TRP A 103 19.24 -0.94 -13.94
CA TRP A 103 18.08 -0.14 -13.52
C TRP A 103 16.79 -0.96 -13.43
N VAL A 104 15.99 -0.67 -12.39
CA VAL A 104 14.59 -1.08 -12.29
C VAL A 104 13.70 -0.01 -12.93
N SER A 105 12.81 -0.43 -13.83
CA SER A 105 11.94 0.48 -14.58
C SER A 105 10.69 0.87 -13.78
N PHE A 106 10.45 2.18 -13.63
CA PHE A 106 9.19 2.76 -13.15
C PHE A 106 8.65 3.84 -14.13
N HIS A 107 8.73 3.56 -15.43
CA HIS A 107 8.46 4.53 -16.49
C HIS A 107 6.98 4.77 -16.78
N ARG A 108 6.05 3.96 -16.27
CA ARG A 108 4.63 4.13 -16.60
C ARG A 108 4.12 5.48 -16.10
N ASN A 109 3.68 6.31 -17.03
CA ASN A 109 3.25 7.70 -16.82
C ASN A 109 4.31 8.59 -16.15
N ALA A 110 5.59 8.27 -16.27
CA ALA A 110 6.63 9.19 -15.82
C ALA A 110 6.60 10.49 -16.65
N GLY A 111 6.75 11.65 -15.98
CA GLY A 111 6.67 12.97 -16.62
C GLY A 111 5.26 13.58 -16.66
N PHE A 112 4.22 12.85 -16.23
CA PHE A 112 2.83 13.33 -16.18
C PHE A 112 2.27 13.46 -14.76
N ASP A 113 3.14 13.32 -13.75
CA ASP A 113 2.76 13.50 -12.35
C ASP A 113 2.48 14.99 -12.08
N VAL A 114 1.40 15.27 -11.35
CA VAL A 114 0.99 16.63 -10.98
C VAL A 114 1.36 16.86 -9.51
N VAL A 115 1.80 18.07 -9.17
CA VAL A 115 2.05 18.48 -7.79
C VAL A 115 1.14 19.66 -7.46
N GLU A 116 0.27 19.49 -6.47
CA GLU A 116 -0.70 20.48 -5.99
C GLU A 116 -0.65 20.48 -4.46
N ASP A 117 -0.48 21.65 -3.85
CA ASP A 117 -0.45 21.81 -2.38
C ASP A 117 0.51 20.83 -1.67
N ASP A 118 1.73 20.69 -2.21
CA ASP A 118 2.75 19.72 -1.77
C ASP A 118 2.34 18.23 -1.86
N VAL A 119 1.21 17.93 -2.50
CA VAL A 119 0.74 16.58 -2.77
C VAL A 119 1.04 16.19 -4.22
N ARG A 120 1.84 15.14 -4.40
CA ARG A 120 2.06 14.53 -5.72
C ARG A 120 0.92 13.59 -6.07
N LYS A 121 0.32 13.79 -7.24
CA LYS A 121 -0.82 13.02 -7.77
C LYS A 121 -0.45 12.46 -9.15
N SER A 122 -0.96 11.28 -9.47
CA SER A 122 -0.98 10.81 -10.85
C SER A 122 -2.09 11.53 -11.62
N THR A 123 -1.99 11.58 -12.95
CA THR A 123 -3.08 12.08 -13.79
C THR A 123 -4.40 11.35 -13.47
N PRO A 124 -5.55 12.04 -13.38
CA PRO A 124 -6.84 11.40 -13.10
C PRO A 124 -7.13 10.23 -14.04
N GLY A 125 -7.64 9.12 -13.48
CA GLY A 125 -7.98 7.91 -14.26
C GLY A 125 -6.78 7.14 -14.84
N SER A 126 -5.55 7.50 -14.49
CA SER A 126 -4.35 6.81 -15.01
C SER A 126 -3.91 5.65 -14.13
N MET A 127 -3.41 4.57 -14.76
CA MET A 127 -2.63 3.55 -14.07
C MET A 127 -1.17 3.99 -14.05
N SER A 128 -0.74 4.66 -12.98
CA SER A 128 0.60 5.26 -12.87
C SER A 128 1.48 4.53 -11.83
N GLU A 129 2.78 4.55 -12.07
CA GLU A 129 3.81 4.08 -11.11
C GLU A 129 4.33 5.23 -10.22
N MET A 130 3.65 6.39 -10.22
CA MET A 130 3.98 7.54 -9.40
C MET A 130 4.23 7.20 -7.93
N PRO A 131 3.37 6.41 -7.24
CA PRO A 131 3.62 6.10 -5.83
C PRO A 131 4.95 5.38 -5.60
N MET A 132 5.34 4.47 -6.52
CA MET A 132 6.62 3.75 -6.42
C MET A 132 7.81 4.68 -6.67
N ARG A 133 7.73 5.55 -7.69
CA ARG A 133 8.74 6.59 -7.93
C ARG A 133 8.91 7.49 -6.71
N HIS A 134 7.79 7.91 -6.11
CA HIS A 134 7.81 8.77 -4.93
C HIS A 134 8.44 8.05 -3.72
N MET A 135 8.07 6.79 -3.45
CA MET A 135 8.67 5.98 -2.39
C MET A 135 10.19 5.83 -2.55
N MET A 136 10.67 5.57 -3.79
CA MET A 136 12.10 5.45 -4.06
C MET A 136 12.84 6.79 -3.91
N GLN A 137 12.22 7.91 -4.27
CA GLN A 137 12.78 9.24 -4.03
C GLN A 137 12.91 9.53 -2.53
N VAL A 138 11.88 9.22 -1.74
CA VAL A 138 11.91 9.38 -0.27
C VAL A 138 12.97 8.46 0.35
N TRP A 139 13.03 7.19 -0.07
CA TRP A 139 14.07 6.25 0.36
C TRP A 139 15.47 6.77 0.05
N LYS A 140 15.72 7.25 -1.17
CA LYS A 140 17.01 7.83 -1.57
C LYS A 140 17.39 9.01 -0.66
N ASN A 141 16.42 9.89 -0.35
CA ASN A 141 16.67 11.03 0.52
C ASN A 141 17.09 10.57 1.93
N TYR A 142 16.40 9.59 2.52
CA TYR A 142 16.79 9.03 3.82
C TYR A 142 18.14 8.31 3.80
N MET A 143 18.48 7.61 2.72
CA MET A 143 19.76 6.91 2.59
C MET A 143 20.94 7.87 2.34
N ALA A 144 20.67 9.06 1.78
CA ALA A 144 21.69 10.06 1.46
C ALA A 144 21.79 11.19 2.50
N SER A 145 20.79 11.35 3.37
CA SER A 145 20.87 12.29 4.48
C SER A 145 21.91 11.80 5.49
N ASN A 146 22.92 12.62 5.77
CA ASN A 146 23.90 12.38 6.83
C ASN A 146 23.34 12.65 8.24
N ASP A 147 22.05 12.96 8.34
CA ASP A 147 21.41 13.40 9.56
C ASP A 147 21.02 12.19 10.41
N GLY A 148 21.98 11.74 11.20
CA GLY A 148 21.73 11.02 12.45
C GLY A 148 21.15 11.91 13.55
N GLU A 149 20.57 13.07 13.21
CA GLU A 149 19.88 13.95 14.15
C GLU A 149 18.37 13.75 14.03
N LYS A 150 17.85 12.99 14.99
CA LYS A 150 16.43 12.96 15.35
C LYS A 150 16.12 14.08 16.32
#